data_AF-A0A2B4S3D2-F1
#
_entry.id   AF-A0A2B4S3D2-F1
#
_cell.length_a   1.000
_cell.length_b   1.000
_cell.length_c   1.000
_cell.angle_alpha   90.00
_cell.angle_beta   90.00
_cell.angle_gamma   90.00
#
_symmetry.space_group_name_H-M   'P 1'
#
loop_
_entity.id
_entity.type
_entity.pdbx_description
1 polymer ?
#
loop_
_entity_poly.entity_id
_entity_poly.type
_entity_poly.pdbx_seq_one_letter_code
_entity_poly.pdbx_strand_id
1 'polypeptide(L)'
;MRSVVQVFSEMFEDEVDLYWLSAKFMKCLDQSGLQLEKLANLIQYYLQAEDIQLHKHLSNIGAFDVLPYKRWFESGFAEDISDTSMERIWDKVVSGSSKILVFVAVSLLMDLRKPLLMEKSTQAVERFLCKPVPEDNFEWIVDKAMELWDKYGATVISDAPTMH
;
A
#
# COMPACT_ATOMS: atom_id res chain seq x y z
N MET A 1 2.88 -13.92 -11.49
CA MET A 1 3.03 -13.36 -10.13
C MET A 1 4.50 -13.01 -9.99
N ARG A 2 4.85 -11.71 -10.03
CA ARG A 2 6.19 -11.25 -9.66
C ARG A 2 6.23 -11.20 -8.13
N SER A 3 7.23 -11.86 -7.55
CA SER A 3 7.47 -11.78 -6.10
C SER A 3 8.58 -10.77 -5.84
N VAL A 4 8.62 -10.18 -4.65
CA VAL A 4 9.69 -9.24 -4.26
C VAL A 4 11.08 -9.87 -4.43
N VAL A 5 11.20 -11.18 -4.22
CA VAL A 5 12.45 -11.92 -4.41
C VAL A 5 12.91 -11.89 -5.88
N GLN A 6 11.98 -11.96 -6.83
CA GLN A 6 12.32 -11.82 -8.25
C GLN A 6 12.86 -10.42 -8.54
N VAL A 7 12.25 -9.40 -7.93
CA VAL A 7 12.71 -8.02 -8.08
C VAL A 7 14.11 -7.84 -7.50
N PHE A 8 14.34 -8.35 -6.29
CA PHE A 8 15.65 -8.26 -5.66
C PHE A 8 16.73 -8.99 -6.45
N SER A 9 16.40 -10.09 -7.14
CA SER A 9 17.37 -10.79 -8.00
C SER A 9 17.82 -9.97 -9.21
N GLU A 10 17.02 -8.97 -9.62
CA GLU A 10 17.39 -8.02 -10.67
C GLU A 10 18.19 -6.83 -10.11
N MET A 11 18.13 -6.59 -8.79
CA MET A 11 18.78 -5.47 -8.10
C MET A 11 20.14 -5.83 -7.47
N PHE A 12 20.34 -7.10 -7.05
CA PHE A 12 21.51 -7.53 -6.30
C PHE A 12 22.25 -8.67 -7.02
N GLU A 13 23.55 -8.47 -7.28
CA GLU A 13 24.42 -9.47 -7.91
C GLU A 13 24.96 -10.51 -6.91
N ASP A 14 25.13 -10.13 -5.63
CA ASP A 14 25.63 -11.03 -4.59
C ASP A 14 24.49 -11.90 -4.02
N GLU A 15 24.66 -13.23 -4.13
CA GLU A 15 23.64 -14.19 -3.71
C GLU A 15 23.40 -14.19 -2.19
N VAL A 16 24.41 -13.82 -1.38
CA VAL A 16 24.30 -13.77 0.08
C VAL A 16 23.50 -12.55 0.51
N ASP A 17 23.80 -11.39 -0.07
CA ASP A 17 23.05 -10.15 0.15
C ASP A 17 21.60 -10.29 -0.34
N LEU A 18 21.40 -10.86 -1.53
CA LEU A 18 20.08 -11.17 -2.07
C LEU A 18 19.29 -12.04 -1.08
N TYR A 19 19.87 -13.12 -0.57
CA TYR A 19 19.22 -14.01 0.38
C TYR A 19 18.85 -13.28 1.68
N TRP A 20 19.79 -12.59 2.32
CA TRP A 20 19.55 -11.93 3.60
C TRP A 20 18.55 -10.79 3.49
N LEU A 21 18.63 -9.99 2.43
CA LEU A 21 17.68 -8.91 2.21
C LEU A 21 16.29 -9.45 1.92
N SER A 22 16.18 -10.45 1.05
CA SER A 22 14.91 -11.12 0.75
C SER A 22 14.29 -11.72 2.02
N ALA A 23 15.06 -12.48 2.80
CA ALA A 23 14.59 -13.10 4.03
C ALA A 23 14.12 -12.05 5.06
N LYS A 24 14.87 -10.96 5.23
CA LYS A 24 14.51 -9.87 6.14
C LYS A 24 13.25 -9.15 5.65
N PHE A 25 13.15 -8.88 4.35
CA PHE A 25 12.00 -8.22 3.76
C PHE A 25 10.73 -9.07 3.89
N MET A 26 10.81 -10.36 3.54
CA MET A 26 9.69 -11.30 3.70
C MET A 26 9.23 -11.37 5.15
N LYS A 27 10.16 -11.40 6.12
CA LYS A 27 9.81 -11.34 7.55
C LYS A 27 9.07 -10.05 7.92
N CYS A 28 9.44 -8.90 7.36
CA CYS A 28 8.72 -7.64 7.56
C CYS A 28 7.32 -7.67 6.96
N LEU A 29 7.14 -8.29 5.78
CA LEU A 29 5.82 -8.46 5.17
C LEU A 29 4.95 -9.44 5.96
N ASP A 30 5.48 -10.57 6.42
CA ASP A 30 4.75 -11.52 7.27
C ASP A 30 4.22 -10.85 8.54
N GLN A 31 5.04 -10.02 9.19
CA GLN A 31 4.63 -9.22 10.35
C GLN A 31 3.52 -8.22 10.04
N SER A 32 3.47 -7.74 8.80
CA SER A 32 2.44 -6.83 8.30
C SER A 32 1.14 -7.59 8.04
N GLY A 33 1.22 -8.79 7.45
CA GLY A 33 0.08 -9.69 7.28
C GLY A 33 -0.60 -10.06 8.60
N LEU A 34 0.17 -10.24 9.68
CA LEU A 34 -0.38 -10.45 11.03
C LEU A 34 -1.14 -9.24 11.59
N GLN A 35 -0.92 -8.05 11.04
CA GLN A 35 -1.54 -6.79 11.45
C GLN A 35 -2.50 -6.24 10.38
N LEU A 36 -2.97 -7.09 9.45
CA LEU A 36 -3.72 -6.68 8.28
C LEU A 36 -4.93 -5.81 8.62
N GLU A 37 -5.73 -6.19 9.62
CA GLU A 37 -6.90 -5.42 10.06
C GLU A 37 -6.51 -4.02 10.55
N LYS A 38 -5.43 -3.92 11.33
CA LYS A 38 -4.90 -2.63 11.80
C LYS A 38 -4.43 -1.77 10.64
N LEU A 39 -3.74 -2.35 9.66
CA LEU A 39 -3.27 -1.63 8.47
C LEU A 39 -4.45 -1.17 7.60
N ALA A 40 -5.47 -2.01 7.41
CA ALA A 40 -6.70 -1.65 6.71
C ALA A 40 -7.42 -0.47 7.38
N ASN A 41 -7.52 -0.47 8.70
CA ASN A 41 -8.10 0.64 9.47
C ASN A 41 -7.29 1.94 9.29
N LEU A 42 -5.95 1.85 9.25
CA LEU A 42 -5.10 3.01 8.99
C LEU A 42 -5.28 3.55 7.57
N ILE A 43 -5.51 2.69 6.56
CA ILE A 43 -5.82 3.13 5.20
C ILE A 43 -7.11 3.97 5.21
N GLN A 44 -8.16 3.48 5.85
CA GLN A 44 -9.43 4.22 5.97
C GLN A 44 -9.22 5.56 6.68
N TYR A 45 -8.53 5.56 7.83
CA TYR A 45 -8.25 6.75 8.62
C TYR A 45 -7.50 7.83 7.82
N TYR A 46 -6.39 7.46 7.17
CA TYR A 46 -5.58 8.41 6.42
C TYR A 46 -6.25 8.84 5.10
N LEU A 47 -7.02 7.94 4.45
CA LEU A 47 -7.81 8.33 3.29
C LEU A 47 -8.92 9.33 3.67
N GLN A 48 -9.55 9.18 4.84
CA GLN A 48 -10.51 10.15 5.34
C GLN A 48 -9.89 11.54 5.55
N ALA A 49 -8.64 11.57 6.06
CA ALA A 49 -7.92 12.80 6.30
C ALA A 49 -7.48 13.51 5.00
N GLU A 50 -7.11 12.75 3.97
CA GLU A 50 -6.61 13.31 2.70
C GLU A 50 -7.71 13.54 1.65
N ASP A 51 -8.71 12.66 1.57
CA ASP A 51 -9.84 12.79 0.64
C ASP A 51 -11.14 12.23 1.25
N ILE A 52 -11.80 13.08 2.04
CA ILE A 52 -13.08 12.75 2.68
C ILE A 52 -14.19 12.39 1.68
N GLN A 53 -14.14 12.90 0.43
CA GLN A 53 -15.16 12.58 -0.57
C GLN A 53 -15.00 11.16 -1.07
N LEU A 54 -13.78 10.77 -1.43
CA LEU A 54 -13.47 9.40 -1.85
C LEU A 54 -13.72 8.41 -0.71
N HIS A 55 -13.26 8.74 0.50
CA HIS A 55 -13.52 7.91 1.68
C HIS A 55 -15.02 7.66 1.87
N LYS A 56 -15.85 8.72 1.94
CA LYS A 56 -17.31 8.58 2.11
C LYS A 56 -17.94 7.75 1.00
N HIS A 57 -17.51 7.94 -0.24
CA HIS A 57 -18.02 7.16 -1.36
C HIS A 57 -17.74 5.66 -1.17
N LEU A 58 -16.48 5.29 -0.91
CA LEU A 58 -16.08 3.89 -0.68
C LEU A 58 -16.77 3.27 0.55
N SER A 59 -16.92 4.02 1.65
CA SER A 59 -17.70 3.59 2.81
C SER A 59 -19.16 3.31 2.45
N ASN A 60 -19.80 4.23 1.72
CA ASN A 60 -21.23 4.12 1.38
C ASN A 60 -21.54 2.91 0.51
N ILE A 61 -20.63 2.54 -0.38
CA ILE A 61 -20.80 1.36 -1.24
C ILE A 61 -20.21 0.08 -0.62
N GLY A 62 -19.60 0.14 0.59
CA GLY A 62 -18.96 -1.00 1.25
C GLY A 62 -17.68 -1.48 0.57
N ALA A 63 -16.99 -0.62 -0.18
CA ALA A 63 -15.84 -1.02 -1.00
C ALA A 63 -14.56 -1.30 -0.20
N PHE A 64 -14.46 -0.83 1.04
CA PHE A 64 -13.30 -1.11 1.89
C PHE A 64 -13.14 -2.61 2.15
N ASP A 65 -14.22 -3.36 2.25
CA ASP A 65 -14.19 -4.80 2.53
C ASP A 65 -13.65 -5.64 1.36
N VAL A 66 -13.59 -5.07 0.15
CA VAL A 66 -13.13 -5.76 -1.06
C VAL A 66 -11.80 -5.21 -1.60
N LEU A 67 -11.15 -4.30 -0.87
CA LEU A 67 -9.82 -3.85 -1.26
C LEU A 67 -8.82 -5.01 -1.17
N PRO A 68 -7.84 -5.08 -2.09
CA PRO A 68 -6.90 -6.20 -2.16
C PRO A 68 -5.75 -6.05 -1.12
N TYR A 69 -6.10 -5.81 0.15
CA TYR A 69 -5.15 -5.60 1.24
C TYR A 69 -4.12 -6.72 1.33
N LYS A 70 -4.57 -7.97 1.26
CA LYS A 70 -3.68 -9.13 1.33
C LYS A 70 -2.61 -9.07 0.23
N ARG A 71 -3.00 -8.84 -1.03
CA ARG A 71 -2.08 -8.69 -2.16
C ARG A 71 -1.08 -7.57 -1.89
N TRP A 72 -1.57 -6.37 -1.55
CA TRP A 72 -0.74 -5.19 -1.29
C TRP A 72 0.32 -5.40 -0.20
N PHE A 73 -0.07 -6.00 0.93
CA PHE A 73 0.83 -6.17 2.08
C PHE A 73 1.70 -7.44 2.01
N GLU A 74 1.26 -8.51 1.33
CA GLU A 74 2.08 -9.73 1.15
C GLU A 74 3.06 -9.60 -0.03
N SER A 75 2.77 -8.75 -1.01
CA SER A 75 3.68 -8.50 -2.14
C SER A 75 4.48 -7.20 -1.97
N GLY A 76 4.20 -6.41 -0.94
CA GLY A 76 4.77 -5.07 -0.79
C GLY A 76 4.53 -4.16 -2.01
N PHE A 77 3.39 -4.33 -2.69
CA PHE A 77 3.01 -3.70 -3.96
C PHE A 77 3.82 -4.07 -5.21
N ALA A 78 4.70 -5.08 -5.17
CA ALA A 78 5.44 -5.57 -6.34
C ALA A 78 4.55 -6.13 -7.48
N GLU A 79 3.27 -6.39 -7.19
CA GLU A 79 2.28 -6.83 -8.20
C GLU A 79 1.49 -5.66 -8.81
N ASP A 80 1.57 -4.46 -8.21
CA ASP A 80 0.71 -3.32 -8.51
C ASP A 80 1.50 -2.11 -9.08
N ILE A 81 2.78 -1.95 -8.71
CA ILE A 81 3.62 -0.79 -9.06
C ILE A 81 4.98 -1.27 -9.58
N SER A 82 5.58 -0.55 -10.54
CA SER A 82 6.92 -0.85 -11.06
C SER A 82 7.99 -0.84 -9.96
N ASP A 83 8.85 -1.85 -10.05
CA ASP A 83 9.98 -2.11 -9.18
C ASP A 83 10.93 -0.91 -9.05
N THR A 84 11.24 -0.25 -10.17
CA THR A 84 12.15 0.91 -10.24
C THR A 84 11.69 2.10 -9.38
N SER A 85 10.38 2.22 -9.15
CA SER A 85 9.81 3.30 -8.34
C SER A 85 9.71 2.92 -6.86
N MET A 86 9.69 1.63 -6.54
CA MET A 86 9.39 1.10 -5.20
C MET A 86 10.61 0.97 -4.28
N GLU A 87 11.83 1.10 -4.79
CA GLU A 87 13.07 0.97 -4.01
C GLU A 87 13.05 1.82 -2.73
N ARG A 88 12.69 3.11 -2.86
CA ARG A 88 12.62 4.08 -1.73
C ARG A 88 11.57 3.69 -0.68
N ILE A 89 10.50 3.02 -1.10
CA ILE A 89 9.45 2.52 -0.21
C ILE A 89 9.97 1.29 0.53
N TRP A 90 10.61 0.37 -0.19
CA TRP A 90 11.15 -0.86 0.40
C TRP A 90 12.30 -0.60 1.37
N ASP A 91 13.10 0.44 1.16
CA ASP A 91 14.06 0.93 2.18
C ASP A 91 13.37 1.19 3.53
N LYS A 92 12.19 1.82 3.53
CA LYS A 92 11.42 2.05 4.76
C LYS A 92 10.89 0.75 5.36
N VAL A 93 10.45 -0.19 4.53
CA VAL A 93 10.00 -1.52 5.00
C VAL A 93 11.16 -2.27 5.67
N VAL A 94 12.34 -2.32 5.05
CA VAL A 94 13.55 -2.98 5.59
C VAL A 94 14.04 -2.29 6.87
N SER A 95 13.82 -0.99 6.99
CA SER A 95 14.09 -0.24 8.23
C SER A 95 13.14 -0.58 9.39
N GLY A 96 12.12 -1.40 9.13
CA GLY A 96 11.25 -1.99 10.15
C GLY A 96 9.85 -1.37 10.24
N SER A 97 9.47 -0.52 9.30
CA SER A 97 8.15 0.11 9.30
C SER A 97 7.32 -0.26 8.07
N SER A 98 6.34 -1.14 8.25
CA SER A 98 5.34 -1.45 7.23
C SER A 98 4.24 -0.41 7.10
N LYS A 99 4.20 0.58 8.00
CA LYS A 99 3.26 1.71 7.93
C LYS A 99 3.45 2.53 6.65
N ILE A 100 4.63 2.50 6.02
CA ILE A 100 4.83 3.12 4.69
C ILE A 100 3.88 2.53 3.63
N LEU A 101 3.59 1.22 3.69
CA LEU A 101 2.71 0.54 2.74
C LEU A 101 1.25 1.00 2.86
N VAL A 102 0.84 1.48 4.05
CA VAL A 102 -0.46 2.15 4.22
C VAL A 102 -0.51 3.42 3.38
N PHE A 103 0.55 4.22 3.38
CA PHE A 103 0.61 5.45 2.59
C PHE A 103 0.69 5.17 1.09
N VAL A 104 1.34 4.09 0.66
CA VAL A 104 1.27 3.62 -0.73
C VAL A 104 -0.17 3.30 -1.12
N ALA A 105 -0.91 2.57 -0.28
CA ALA A 105 -2.32 2.27 -0.54
C ALA A 105 -3.18 3.54 -0.66
N VAL A 106 -2.99 4.51 0.25
CA VAL A 106 -3.73 5.78 0.24
C VAL A 106 -3.40 6.58 -1.03
N SER A 107 -2.13 6.72 -1.37
CA SER A 107 -1.70 7.39 -2.61
C SER A 107 -2.29 6.71 -3.83
N LEU A 108 -2.26 5.38 -3.90
CA LEU A 108 -2.85 4.61 -5.00
C LEU A 108 -4.36 4.88 -5.14
N LEU A 109 -5.11 4.86 -4.04
CA LEU A 109 -6.55 5.17 -4.06
C LEU A 109 -6.82 6.61 -4.52
N MET A 110 -5.95 7.56 -4.15
CA MET A 110 -6.04 8.95 -4.59
C MET A 110 -5.72 9.12 -6.07
N ASP A 111 -4.75 8.38 -6.61
CA ASP A 111 -4.47 8.34 -8.05
C ASP A 111 -5.70 7.86 -8.83
N LEU A 112 -6.30 6.79 -8.32
CA LEU A 112 -7.49 6.13 -8.88
C LEU A 112 -8.80 6.82 -8.49
N ARG A 113 -8.75 8.03 -7.91
CA ARG A 113 -9.93 8.73 -7.38
C ARG A 113 -11.07 8.86 -8.38
N LYS A 114 -10.77 9.37 -9.59
CA LYS A 114 -11.80 9.60 -10.61
C LYS A 114 -12.54 8.32 -11.00
N PRO A 115 -11.87 7.23 -11.40
CA PRO A 115 -12.57 5.98 -11.73
C PRO A 115 -13.26 5.37 -10.51
N LEU A 116 -12.66 5.41 -9.32
CA LEU A 116 -13.28 4.86 -8.11
C LEU A 116 -14.59 5.56 -7.75
N LEU A 117 -14.67 6.90 -7.88
CA LEU A 117 -15.90 7.67 -7.66
C LEU A 117 -17.02 7.37 -8.68
N MET A 118 -16.68 6.79 -9.84
CA MET A 118 -17.66 6.42 -10.86
C MET A 118 -18.27 5.04 -10.60
N GLU A 119 -17.61 4.21 -9.81
CA GLU A 119 -18.10 2.88 -9.47
C GLU A 119 -19.29 2.95 -8.49
N LYS A 120 -20.23 2.02 -8.63
CA LYS A 120 -21.50 2.03 -7.86
C LYS A 120 -21.71 0.79 -7.00
N SER A 121 -20.77 -0.15 -7.04
CA SER A 121 -20.88 -1.42 -6.32
C SER A 121 -19.50 -1.94 -5.95
N THR A 122 -19.43 -2.71 -4.86
CA THR A 122 -18.20 -3.39 -4.41
C THR A 122 -17.58 -4.25 -5.51
N GLN A 123 -18.40 -5.02 -6.21
CA GLN A 123 -17.95 -5.93 -7.29
C GLN A 123 -17.26 -5.18 -8.44
N ALA A 124 -17.70 -3.96 -8.74
CA ALA A 124 -17.12 -3.17 -9.80
C ALA A 124 -15.77 -2.55 -9.36
N VAL A 125 -15.68 -2.10 -8.10
CA VAL A 125 -14.41 -1.67 -7.49
C VAL A 125 -13.40 -2.82 -7.43
N GLU A 126 -13.81 -4.00 -6.98
CA GLU A 126 -12.97 -5.19 -6.93
C GLU A 126 -12.40 -5.53 -8.32
N ARG A 127 -13.27 -5.62 -9.34
CA ARG A 127 -12.86 -5.86 -10.72
C ARG A 127 -11.94 -4.78 -11.28
N PHE A 128 -12.14 -3.53 -10.88
CA PHE A 128 -11.29 -2.42 -11.29
C PHE A 128 -9.89 -2.55 -10.69
N LEU A 129 -9.79 -2.83 -9.39
CA LEU A 129 -8.52 -3.02 -8.68
C LEU A 129 -7.81 -4.34 -9.00
N CYS A 130 -8.47 -5.29 -9.67
CA CYS A 130 -7.81 -6.45 -10.25
C CYS A 130 -7.01 -6.12 -11.52
N LYS A 131 -7.18 -4.94 -12.11
CA LYS A 131 -6.43 -4.52 -13.30
C LYS A 131 -5.09 -3.91 -12.89
N PRO A 132 -4.05 -4.01 -13.75
CA PRO A 132 -2.80 -3.31 -13.52
C PRO A 132 -3.04 -1.80 -13.39
N VAL A 133 -2.33 -1.17 -12.46
CA VAL A 133 -2.33 0.28 -12.30
C VAL A 133 -1.61 0.88 -13.53
N PRO A 134 -2.12 1.97 -14.14
CA PRO A 134 -1.44 2.60 -15.27
C PRO A 134 -0.02 3.06 -14.89
N GLU A 135 0.97 2.70 -15.71
CA GLU A 135 2.39 2.92 -15.41
C GLU A 135 2.74 4.42 -15.33
N ASP A 136 1.99 5.28 -16.02
CA ASP A 136 2.24 6.71 -16.14
C ASP A 136 2.29 7.46 -14.79
N ASN A 137 1.72 6.89 -13.72
CA ASN A 137 1.55 7.56 -12.42
C ASN A 137 2.34 6.93 -11.27
N PHE A 138 3.20 5.93 -11.52
CA PHE A 138 3.93 5.23 -10.45
C PHE A 138 4.82 6.15 -9.62
N GLU A 139 5.55 7.08 -10.26
CA GLU A 139 6.38 8.05 -9.56
C GLU A 139 5.53 8.96 -8.66
N TRP A 140 4.37 9.41 -9.14
CA TRP A 140 3.46 10.24 -8.35
C TRP A 140 2.94 9.50 -7.12
N ILE A 141 2.57 8.23 -7.26
CA ILE A 141 2.09 7.40 -6.13
C ILE A 141 3.17 7.30 -5.06
N VAL A 142 4.41 7.01 -5.48
CA VAL A 142 5.55 6.86 -4.57
C VAL A 142 5.91 8.18 -3.89
N ASP A 143 6.02 9.26 -4.64
CA ASP A 143 6.35 10.58 -4.08
C ASP A 143 5.25 11.05 -3.11
N LYS A 144 3.98 10.82 -3.45
CA LYS A 144 2.87 11.12 -2.53
C LYS A 144 2.91 10.26 -1.28
N ALA A 145 3.26 8.98 -1.39
CA ALA A 145 3.38 8.09 -0.24
C ALA A 145 4.52 8.53 0.69
N MET A 146 5.63 9.02 0.13
CA MET A 146 6.74 9.58 0.90
C MET A 146 6.36 10.89 1.59
N GLU A 147 5.63 11.78 0.92
CA GLU A 147 5.07 13.00 1.53
C GLU A 147 4.17 12.67 2.73
N LEU A 148 3.26 11.70 2.56
CA LEU A 148 2.37 11.23 3.62
C LEU A 148 3.16 10.57 4.78
N TRP A 149 4.23 9.84 4.46
CA TRP A 149 5.14 9.29 5.45
C TRP A 149 5.84 10.38 6.25
N ASP A 150 6.33 11.44 5.61
CA ASP A 150 6.98 12.54 6.32
C ASP A 150 5.96 13.29 7.19
N LYS A 151 4.72 13.43 6.72
CA LYS A 151 3.62 14.09 7.44
C LYS A 151 3.10 13.30 8.64
N TYR A 152 2.96 11.98 8.51
CA TYR A 152 2.24 11.13 9.48
C TYR A 152 3.05 9.96 10.05
N GLY A 153 4.23 9.68 9.49
CA GLY A 153 5.06 8.53 9.84
C GLY A 153 5.60 8.60 11.26
N ALA A 154 5.96 9.80 11.73
CA ALA A 154 6.43 10.04 13.10
C ALA A 154 5.31 10.04 14.16
N THR A 155 4.02 10.06 13.75
CA THR A 155 2.90 10.00 14.69
C THR A 155 2.86 8.61 15.32
N VAL A 156 3.30 8.52 16.58
CA VAL A 156 3.06 7.36 17.45
C VAL A 156 1.55 7.21 17.54
N ILE A 157 1.03 6.05 17.13
CA ILE A 157 -0.37 5.72 17.28
C ILE A 157 -0.61 5.55 18.79
N SER A 158 -0.89 6.63 19.51
CA SER A 158 -1.65 6.50 20.75
C SER A 158 -3.05 6.06 20.32
N ASP A 159 -3.52 4.96 20.90
CA ASP A 159 -4.81 4.30 20.69
C ASP A 159 -5.81 5.09 19.86
N ALA A 160 -6.22 4.49 18.73
CA ALA A 160 -7.24 5.02 17.84
C ALA A 160 -8.41 5.60 18.68
N PRO A 161 -8.89 6.82 18.39
CA PRO A 161 -10.07 7.33 19.05
C PRO A 161 -11.21 6.39 18.68
N THR A 162 -11.81 5.73 19.67
CA THR A 162 -13.07 5.02 19.54
C THR A 162 -14.06 5.93 18.81
N MET A 163 -14.47 5.54 17.60
CA MET A 163 -15.57 6.20 16.92
C MET A 163 -16.83 5.99 17.77
N HIS A 164 -17.37 7.08 18.30
CA HIS A 164 -18.72 7.17 18.84
C HIS A 164 -19.71 7.56 17.74
#